data_AF-A0A7K2Q3P0-F1
#
_entry.id   AF-A0A7K2Q3P0-F1
#
_cell.length_a   1.000
_cell.length_b   1.000
_cell.length_c   1.000
_cell.angle_alpha   90.00
_cell.angle_beta   90.00
_cell.angle_gamma   90.00
#
_symmetry.space_group_name_H-M   'P 1'
#
loop_
_entity.id
_entity.type
_entity.pdbx_description
1 polymer ?
#
loop_
_entity_poly.entity_id
_entity_poly.type
_entity_poly.pdbx_seq_one_letter_code
_entity_poly.pdbx_strand_id
1 'polypeptide(L)' 'MAAPEAAEPREARALALLRELGAGDLDHPGGSLLAHLERVHARLGAWGARPALRLAGLCHACYGTDGFATAL' A
#
# COMPACT_ATOMS: atom_id res chain seq x y z
N MET A 1 16.22 -11.24 -28.33
CA MET A 1 15.45 -10.26 -27.54
C MET A 1 14.86 -11.03 -26.37
N ALA A 2 15.50 -10.94 -25.19
CA ALA A 2 14.99 -11.62 -24.00
C ALA A 2 13.59 -11.06 -23.69
N ALA A 3 12.62 -11.94 -23.47
CA ALA A 3 11.33 -11.54 -22.91
C ALA A 3 11.62 -10.74 -21.62
N PRO A 4 10.89 -9.65 -21.33
CA PRO A 4 11.03 -9.03 -20.03
C PRO A 4 10.76 -10.14 -19.00
N GLU A 5 11.74 -10.41 -18.13
CA GLU A 5 11.46 -11.19 -16.92
C GLU A 5 10.15 -10.62 -16.37
N ALA A 6 9.16 -11.49 -16.19
CA ALA A 6 7.85 -11.08 -15.71
C ALA A 6 8.09 -10.37 -14.39
N ALA A 7 8.14 -9.03 -14.44
CA ALA A 7 8.50 -8.23 -13.30
C ALA A 7 7.54 -8.62 -12.20
N GLU A 8 8.07 -9.12 -11.08
CA GLU A 8 7.30 -9.45 -9.88
C GLU A 8 6.17 -8.42 -9.73
N PRO A 9 4.90 -8.85 -9.59
CA PRO A 9 3.76 -7.94 -9.65
C PRO A 9 4.05 -6.74 -8.74
N ARG A 10 3.99 -5.52 -9.28
CA ARG A 10 4.40 -4.30 -8.55
C ARG A 10 3.73 -4.19 -7.18
N GLU A 11 2.53 -4.74 -7.07
CA GLU A 11 1.76 -4.88 -5.83
C GLU A 11 2.43 -5.79 -4.80
N ALA A 12 2.94 -6.96 -5.19
CA ALA A 12 3.67 -7.87 -4.31
C ALA A 12 4.94 -7.22 -3.75
N ARG A 13 5.70 -6.51 -4.60
CA ARG A 13 6.88 -5.74 -4.18
C ARG A 13 6.51 -4.61 -3.21
N ALA A 14 5.41 -3.91 -3.45
CA ALA A 14 4.92 -2.88 -2.55
C ALA A 14 4.50 -3.46 -1.19
N LEU A 15 3.78 -4.58 -1.17
CA LEU A 15 3.39 -5.27 0.07
C LEU A 15 4.60 -5.74 0.88
N ALA A 16 5.64 -6.28 0.21
CA ALA A 16 6.88 -6.66 0.87
C ALA A 16 7.56 -5.45 1.53
N LEU A 17 7.74 -4.37 0.78
CA LEU A 17 8.32 -3.12 1.30
C LEU A 17 7.52 -2.55 2.47
N LEU A 18 6.18 -2.53 2.39
CA LEU A 18 5.33 -2.03 3.48
C LEU A 18 5.49 -2.86 4.77
N ARG A 19 5.65 -4.18 4.65
CA ARG A 19 5.95 -5.05 5.80
C ARG A 19 7.32 -4.76 6.37
N GLU A 20 8.34 -4.62 5.51
CA GLU A 20 9.71 -4.26 5.93
C GLU A 20 9.76 -2.91 6.66
N LEU A 21 8.92 -1.95 6.27
CA LEU A 21 8.79 -0.65 6.93
C LEU A 21 7.93 -0.68 8.21
N GLY A 22 7.45 -1.85 8.65
CA GLY A 22 6.70 -1.99 9.92
C GLY A 22 5.22 -1.63 9.83
N ALA A 23 4.63 -1.47 8.63
CA ALA A 23 3.21 -1.15 8.50
C ALA A 23 2.29 -2.23 9.09
N GLY A 24 2.79 -3.47 9.22
CA GLY A 24 2.06 -4.57 9.86
C GLY A 24 1.90 -4.40 11.38
N ASP A 25 2.85 -3.72 12.03
CA ASP A 25 2.93 -3.58 13.49
C ASP A 25 2.44 -2.21 13.98
N LEU A 26 2.18 -1.27 13.07
CA LEU A 26 1.68 0.05 13.38
C LEU A 26 0.16 0.04 13.58
N ASP A 27 -0.29 0.36 14.80
CA ASP A 27 -1.71 0.51 15.13
C ASP A 27 -2.38 1.58 14.27
N HIS A 28 -3.57 1.25 13.78
CA HIS A 28 -4.38 2.12 12.93
C HIS A 28 -5.87 1.86 13.16
N PRO A 29 -6.79 2.81 12.91
CA PRO A 29 -8.22 2.55 13.05
C PRO A 29 -8.68 1.28 12.29
N GLY A 30 -9.17 0.31 13.07
CA GLY A 30 -9.62 -0.99 12.55
C GLY A 30 -8.50 -1.99 12.22
N GLY A 31 -7.37 -1.96 12.93
CA GLY A 31 -6.30 -2.97 12.86
C GLY A 31 -4.91 -2.37 12.72
N SER A 32 -4.10 -2.92 11.81
CA SER A 32 -2.81 -2.33 11.46
C SER A 32 -2.89 -1.38 10.27
N LEU A 33 -1.87 -0.54 10.10
CA LEU A 33 -1.72 0.30 8.90
C LEU A 33 -1.73 -0.57 7.63
N LEU A 34 -1.03 -1.70 7.61
CA LEU A 34 -1.02 -2.61 6.47
C LEU A 34 -2.43 -3.09 6.11
N ALA A 35 -3.22 -3.51 7.10
CA ALA A 35 -4.59 -3.94 6.88
C ALA A 35 -5.46 -2.80 6.30
N HIS A 36 -5.23 -1.55 6.72
CA HIS A 36 -5.87 -0.39 6.13
C HIS A 36 -5.49 -0.20 4.65
N LEU A 37 -4.20 -0.27 4.32
CA LEU A 37 -3.69 -0.09 2.95
C LEU A 37 -4.23 -1.16 1.99
N GLU A 38 -4.29 -2.42 2.44
CA GLU A 38 -4.91 -3.52 1.68
C GLU A 38 -6.41 -3.29 1.45
N ARG A 39 -7.16 -2.79 2.45
CA ARG A 39 -8.57 -2.44 2.28
C ARG A 39 -8.78 -1.31 1.28
N VAL A 40 -7.93 -0.29 1.28
CA VAL A 40 -7.97 0.80 0.29
C VAL A 40 -7.72 0.26 -1.11
N HIS A 41 -6.67 -0.55 -1.29
CA HIS A 41 -6.35 -1.20 -2.55
C HIS A 41 -7.54 -2.03 -3.09
N ALA A 42 -8.14 -2.86 -2.24
CA ALA A 42 -9.30 -3.69 -2.59
C ALA A 42 -10.52 -2.85 -2.96
N ARG A 43 -10.81 -1.78 -2.21
CA ARG A 43 -11.92 -0.85 -2.49
C ARG A 43 -11.76 -0.16 -3.84
N LEU A 44 -10.55 0.31 -4.15
CA LEU A 44 -10.25 0.88 -5.47
C LEU A 44 -10.44 -0.15 -6.58
N GLY A 45 -10.06 -1.41 -6.34
CA GLY A 45 -10.35 -2.52 -7.24
C GLY A 45 -11.84 -2.73 -7.48
N ALA A 46 -12.65 -2.72 -6.42
CA ALA A 46 -14.10 -2.85 -6.51
C ALA A 46 -14.77 -1.71 -7.29
N TRP A 47 -14.18 -0.51 -7.30
CA TRP A 47 -14.65 0.62 -8.11
C TRP A 47 -14.14 0.60 -9.56
N GLY A 48 -13.37 -0.42 -9.97
CA GLY A 48 -12.80 -0.49 -11.31
C GLY A 48 -11.66 0.50 -11.55
N ALA A 49 -10.96 0.94 -10.50
CA ALA A 49 -9.83 1.85 -10.65
C ALA A 49 -8.69 1.20 -11.47
N ARG A 50 -8.03 2.02 -12.29
CA ARG A 50 -6.85 1.59 -13.07
C ARG A 50 -5.76 1.02 -12.14
N PRO A 51 -4.94 0.05 -12.60
CA PRO A 51 -3.90 -0.58 -11.77
C PRO A 51 -2.97 0.40 -11.05
N ALA A 52 -2.54 1.47 -11.74
CA ALA A 52 -1.69 2.49 -11.16
C ALA A 52 -2.33 3.21 -9.96
N LEU A 53 -3.65 3.44 -9.97
CA LEU A 53 -4.36 4.08 -8.85
C LEU A 53 -4.48 3.13 -7.66
N ARG A 54 -4.73 1.85 -7.92
CA ARG A 54 -4.76 0.82 -6.87
C ARG A 54 -3.41 0.66 -6.20
N LEU A 55 -2.32 0.70 -6.96
CA LEU A 55 -0.95 0.71 -6.42
C LEU A 55 -0.65 1.99 -5.62
N ALA A 56 -1.07 3.16 -6.12
CA ALA A 56 -0.92 4.41 -5.38
C ALA A 56 -1.69 4.39 -4.05
N GLY A 57 -2.91 3.82 -4.03
CA GLY A 57 -3.69 3.63 -2.79
C GLY A 57 -3.01 2.69 -1.79
N LEU A 58 -2.30 1.67 -2.27
CA LEU A 58 -1.53 0.78 -1.42
C LEU A 58 -0.32 1.48 -0.77
N CYS A 59 0.30 2.42 -1.49
CA CYS A 59 1.51 3.13 -1.04
C CYS A 59 1.25 4.53 -0.45
N HIS A 60 -0.01 4.92 -0.23
CA HIS A 60 -0.35 6.32 0.05
C HIS A 60 0.18 6.86 1.39
N ALA A 61 0.61 5.96 2.29
CA ALA A 61 1.20 6.30 3.59
C ALA A 61 2.71 5.98 3.68
N CYS A 62 3.40 5.67 2.57
CA CYS A 62 4.83 5.31 2.59
C CYS A 62 5.75 6.42 3.12
N TYR A 63 5.35 7.69 3.04
CA TYR A 63 6.13 8.84 3.50
C TYR A 63 5.82 9.22 4.96
N GLY A 64 5.06 8.38 5.68
CA GLY A 64 4.69 8.60 7.08
C GLY A 64 3.76 9.79 7.30
N THR A 65 3.52 10.09 8.58
CA THR A 65 2.80 11.29 9.03
C THR A 65 3.74 12.46 9.37
N ASP A 66 4.97 12.47 8.89
CA ASP A 66 5.91 13.59 9.12
C ASP A 66 5.37 14.95 8.60
N GLY A 67 4.23 14.96 7.91
CA GLY A 67 3.46 16.15 7.54
C GLY A 67 2.07 16.33 8.19
N PHE A 68 1.62 15.42 9.06
CA PHE A 68 0.35 15.59 9.79
C PHE A 68 0.64 15.97 11.24
N ALA A 69 -0.04 17.01 11.74
CA ALA A 69 -0.03 17.29 13.17
C ALA A 69 -0.52 16.04 13.92
N THR A 70 0.15 15.68 15.01
CA THR A 70 -0.39 14.70 15.96
C THR A 70 -1.79 15.15 16.33
N ALA A 71 -2.79 14.32 16.03
CA ALA A 71 -4.14 14.59 16.48
C ALA A 71 -4.13 14.60 18.01
N LEU A 72 -4.46 15.76 18.60
CA LEU A 72 -4.67 15.95 20.04
C LEU A 72 -5.93 15.22 20.51
#